data_AF-A0A7C3K8K0-F1
#
_entry.id   AF-A0A7C3K8K0-F1
#
_cell.length_a   1.000
_cell.length_b   1.000
_cell.length_c   1.000
_cell.angle_alpha   90.00
_cell.angle_beta   90.00
_cell.angle_gamma   90.00
#
_symmetry.space_group_name_H-M   'P 1'
#
loop_
_entity.id
_entity.type
_entity.pdbx_description
1 polymer ?
#
loop_
_entity_poly.entity_id
_entity_poly.type
_entity_poly.pdbx_seq_one_letter_code
_entity_poly.pdbx_strand_id
1 'polypeptide(L)'
;MRGTWAALRDPQWWAPRIVGLSFVVAAATRLARPAPLRPHARRAFTIVELLIVVGIIGLLIGIALPALKHARVKAAEARNLAIHRSLISALLSYSIDHDGRFPFLGTPGDPMAPVVAWGYPSEYSFFGGQSFLWLCTLVPEYFDLRNEQVDVALANPFGVPHPGLPNAPPEVFQTAFLLTQTAFAQPRFWSPAQEPLPELCTPTRWKDVQFPAMKGITLDRHLVTLMELSDHVGLVSVGMGDGSASIRPATPPGWEDRVVARPYGAWPTLIMATRDGLAGRDY
;
A
#
# COMPACT_ATOMS: atom_id res chain seq x y z
N MET A 1 21.75 31.37 43.36
CA MET A 1 20.96 30.25 43.92
C MET A 1 20.66 29.30 42.77
N ARG A 2 21.59 28.42 42.38
CA ARG A 2 21.85 27.04 42.88
C ARG A 2 20.62 26.12 42.81
N GLY A 3 20.72 25.07 41.97
CA GLY A 3 19.76 23.96 41.86
C GLY A 3 19.85 23.23 40.51
N THR A 4 21.03 22.83 40.03
CA THR A 4 21.56 21.44 40.04
C THR A 4 20.71 20.41 39.28
N TRP A 5 21.08 20.21 38.00
CA TRP A 5 20.80 19.04 37.16
C TRP A 5 21.62 17.82 37.63
N ALA A 6 21.12 17.08 38.61
CA ALA A 6 21.77 15.86 39.09
C ALA A 6 20.75 14.77 39.43
N ALA A 7 20.27 14.05 38.41
CA ALA A 7 19.55 12.78 38.57
C ALA A 7 19.69 11.90 37.33
N LEU A 8 20.94 11.72 36.87
CA LEU A 8 21.35 10.62 36.00
C LEU A 8 22.58 9.98 36.63
N ARG A 9 22.34 9.04 37.55
CA ARG A 9 23.27 8.02 38.07
C ARG A 9 22.63 7.36 39.29
N ASP A 10 21.93 6.24 39.09
CA ASP A 10 22.10 5.10 39.98
C ASP A 10 21.72 3.78 39.29
N PRO A 11 22.66 2.84 39.07
CA PRO A 11 22.43 1.59 38.34
C PRO A 11 22.39 0.39 39.30
N GLN A 12 21.26 0.04 39.94
CA GLN A 12 21.24 -1.16 40.81
C GLN A 12 19.86 -1.67 41.27
N TRP A 13 18.89 -1.86 40.37
CA TRP A 13 17.54 -2.33 40.75
C TRP A 13 17.31 -3.86 40.76
N TRP A 14 18.33 -4.69 40.53
CA TRP A 14 18.14 -6.15 40.34
C TRP A 14 18.82 -7.09 41.35
N ALA A 15 19.33 -6.63 42.50
CA ALA A 15 20.00 -7.53 43.46
C ALA A 15 19.09 -7.96 44.64
N PRO A 16 18.81 -9.26 44.83
CA PRO A 16 18.20 -9.76 46.07
C PRO A 16 19.24 -9.82 47.21
N ARG A 17 18.86 -9.26 48.37
CA ARG A 17 19.67 -9.19 49.60
C ARG A 17 19.75 -10.57 50.26
N ILE A 18 20.94 -11.13 50.37
CA ILE A 18 21.21 -12.33 51.17
C ILE A 18 21.38 -11.89 52.63
N VAL A 19 20.42 -12.22 53.50
CA VAL A 19 20.58 -12.15 54.96
C VAL A 19 20.94 -13.54 55.45
N GLY A 20 22.17 -13.69 55.91
CA GLY A 20 22.62 -14.86 56.64
C GLY A 20 22.15 -14.79 58.10
N LEU A 21 21.64 -15.91 58.62
CA LEU A 21 21.47 -16.14 60.04
C LEU A 21 21.72 -17.62 60.32
N SER A 22 22.89 -17.88 60.92
CA SER A 22 23.26 -19.17 61.49
C SER A 22 22.57 -19.36 62.83
N PHE A 23 21.92 -20.50 63.05
CA PHE A 23 21.73 -21.08 64.38
C PHE A 23 21.93 -22.59 64.33
N VAL A 24 22.79 -23.07 65.22
CA VAL A 24 23.11 -24.47 65.48
C VAL A 24 22.26 -24.93 66.68
N VAL A 25 21.73 -26.16 66.62
CA VAL A 25 21.87 -27.26 67.62
C VAL A 25 20.64 -28.16 67.59
N ALA A 26 20.95 -29.46 67.56
CA ALA A 26 20.07 -30.60 67.43
C ALA A 26 19.20 -30.88 68.66
N ALA A 27 18.00 -31.39 68.42
CA ALA A 27 17.30 -32.30 69.34
C ALA A 27 16.71 -33.45 68.51
N ALA A 28 17.18 -34.66 68.77
CA ALA A 28 16.73 -35.87 68.13
C ALA A 28 15.35 -36.28 68.66
N THR A 29 14.31 -36.08 67.86
CA THR A 29 12.99 -36.68 68.07
C THR A 29 12.69 -37.67 66.95
N ARG A 30 12.55 -38.93 67.36
CA ARG A 30 12.15 -40.13 66.61
C ARG A 30 11.50 -39.87 65.25
N LEU A 31 12.20 -40.24 64.18
CA LEU A 31 11.65 -40.32 62.82
C LEU A 31 10.55 -41.39 62.78
N ALA A 32 9.29 -40.94 62.75
CA ALA A 32 8.22 -41.77 62.20
C ALA A 32 8.59 -42.08 60.74
N ARG A 33 8.72 -43.37 60.41
CA ARG A 33 8.95 -43.82 59.03
C ARG A 33 7.85 -43.23 58.13
N PRO A 34 8.16 -42.36 57.15
CA PRO A 34 7.16 -42.02 56.15
C PRO A 34 6.75 -43.31 55.44
N ALA A 35 5.44 -43.56 55.31
CA ALA A 35 4.94 -44.61 54.45
C ALA A 35 5.57 -44.42 53.05
N PRO A 36 5.96 -45.50 52.35
CA PRO A 36 6.55 -45.38 51.02
C PRO A 36 5.55 -44.64 50.13
N LEU A 37 5.88 -43.38 49.77
CA LEU A 37 5.19 -42.69 48.69
C LEU A 37 5.31 -43.62 47.49
N ARG A 38 4.17 -44.20 47.06
CA ARG A 38 4.14 -44.98 45.82
C ARG A 38 4.83 -44.12 44.77
N PRO A 39 5.93 -44.57 44.14
CA PRO A 39 6.56 -43.78 43.11
C PRO A 39 5.47 -43.54 42.07
N HIS A 40 5.04 -42.28 41.93
CA HIS A 40 4.27 -41.89 40.77
C HIS A 40 5.22 -42.19 39.62
N ALA A 41 4.95 -43.29 38.92
CA ALA A 41 5.68 -43.66 37.72
C ALA A 41 5.55 -42.45 36.79
N ARG A 42 6.58 -41.60 36.78
CA ARG A 42 6.68 -40.50 35.83
C ARG A 42 6.75 -41.20 34.49
N ARG A 43 5.64 -41.17 33.74
CA ARG A 43 5.59 -41.67 32.37
C ARG A 43 6.67 -40.90 31.61
N ALA A 44 7.77 -41.58 31.31
CA ALA A 44 8.81 -41.05 30.46
C ALA A 44 8.26 -41.06 29.03
N PHE A 45 8.33 -39.91 28.37
CA PHE A 45 7.90 -39.76 26.99
C PHE A 45 8.83 -40.58 26.09
N THR A 46 8.26 -41.42 25.25
CA THR A 46 9.02 -42.21 24.28
C THR A 46 9.41 -41.34 23.08
N ILE A 47 10.54 -41.66 22.44
CA ILE A 47 10.95 -41.02 21.18
C ILE A 47 9.87 -41.18 20.11
N VAL A 48 9.17 -42.32 20.10
CA VAL A 48 8.09 -42.60 19.15
C VAL A 48 6.90 -41.66 19.36
N GLU A 49 6.50 -41.39 20.60
CA GLU A 49 5.44 -40.40 20.89
C GLU A 49 5.83 -39.01 20.40
N LEU A 50 7.09 -38.59 20.58
CA LEU A 50 7.56 -37.29 20.09
C LEU A 50 7.59 -37.23 18.57
N LEU A 51 8.03 -38.32 17.92
CA LEU A 51 8.10 -38.41 16.47
C LEU A 51 6.73 -38.31 15.81
N ILE A 52 5.72 -38.98 16.36
CA ILE A 52 4.34 -38.90 15.86
C ILE A 52 3.80 -37.48 16.01
N VAL A 53 4.07 -36.82 17.15
CA VAL A 53 3.59 -35.45 17.40
C VAL A 53 4.18 -34.46 16.40
N VAL A 54 5.50 -34.47 16.19
CA VAL A 54 6.12 -33.58 15.19
C VAL A 54 5.68 -33.93 13.77
N GLY A 55 5.42 -35.21 13.48
CA GLY A 55 4.84 -35.65 12.21
C GLY A 55 3.43 -35.09 11.96
N ILE A 56 2.56 -35.14 12.97
CA ILE A 56 1.20 -34.57 12.88
C ILE A 56 1.27 -33.04 12.77
N ILE A 57 2.12 -32.37 13.56
CA ILE A 57 2.30 -30.90 13.46
C ILE A 57 2.80 -30.53 12.05
N GLY A 58 3.77 -31.26 11.51
CA GLY A 58 4.28 -31.04 10.16
C GLY A 58 3.20 -31.20 9.09
N LEU A 59 2.37 -32.25 9.20
CA LEU A 59 1.23 -32.47 8.31
C LEU A 59 0.21 -31.31 8.38
N LEU A 60 -0.16 -30.89 9.59
CA LEU A 60 -1.10 -29.79 9.81
C LEU A 60 -0.56 -28.46 9.26
N ILE A 61 0.72 -28.16 9.46
CA ILE A 61 1.36 -26.96 8.89
C ILE A 61 1.40 -27.05 7.36
N GLY A 62 1.69 -28.24 6.81
CA GLY A 62 1.74 -28.48 5.36
C GLY A 62 0.42 -28.14 4.65
N ILE A 63 -0.72 -28.44 5.27
CA ILE A 63 -2.05 -28.07 4.73
C ILE A 63 -2.45 -26.62 5.06
N ALA A 64 -1.99 -26.07 6.19
CA ALA A 64 -2.40 -24.75 6.65
C ALA A 64 -1.70 -23.59 5.90
N LEU A 65 -0.42 -23.72 5.56
CA LEU A 65 0.35 -22.63 4.95
C LEU A 65 -0.17 -22.20 3.57
N PRO A 66 -0.50 -23.12 2.62
CA PRO A 66 -1.06 -22.73 1.33
C PRO A 66 -2.42 -22.04 1.49
N ALA A 67 -3.29 -22.56 2.35
CA ALA A 67 -4.60 -21.98 2.64
C ALA A 67 -4.48 -20.54 3.19
N LEU A 68 -3.53 -20.30 4.10
CA LEU A 68 -3.27 -18.97 4.65
C LEU A 68 -2.73 -17.99 3.59
N LYS A 69 -1.86 -18.47 2.66
CA LYS A 69 -1.38 -17.65 1.54
C LYS A 69 -2.55 -17.17 0.68
N HIS A 70 -3.44 -18.07 0.27
CA HIS A 70 -4.61 -17.69 -0.54
C HIS A 70 -5.56 -16.75 0.20
N ALA A 71 -5.80 -16.97 1.49
CA ALA A 71 -6.65 -16.11 2.30
C ALA A 71 -6.09 -14.67 2.39
N ARG A 72 -4.77 -14.52 2.55
CA ARG A 72 -4.10 -13.22 2.58
C ARG A 72 -4.22 -12.47 1.25
N VAL A 73 -4.06 -13.16 0.12
CA VAL A 73 -4.22 -12.55 -1.22
C VAL A 73 -5.64 -12.03 -1.41
N LYS A 74 -6.66 -12.85 -1.12
CA LYS A 74 -8.07 -12.43 -1.22
C LYS A 74 -8.41 -11.25 -0.31
N ALA A 75 -7.84 -11.21 0.89
CA ALA A 75 -8.01 -10.09 1.81
C ALA A 75 -7.39 -8.80 1.25
N ALA A 76 -6.20 -8.89 0.64
CA ALA A 76 -5.54 -7.75 0.00
C ALA A 76 -6.35 -7.24 -1.21
N GLU A 77 -6.85 -8.13 -2.05
CA GLU A 77 -7.74 -7.79 -3.16
C GLU A 77 -9.00 -7.06 -2.69
N ALA A 78 -9.69 -7.60 -1.69
CA ALA A 78 -10.88 -6.97 -1.12
C ALA A 78 -10.59 -5.58 -0.56
N ARG A 79 -9.45 -5.41 0.12
CA ARG A 79 -8.98 -4.11 0.63
C ARG A 79 -8.72 -3.12 -0.52
N ASN A 80 -8.00 -3.52 -1.57
CA ASN A 80 -7.68 -2.62 -2.68
C ASN A 80 -8.96 -2.18 -3.43
N LEU A 81 -9.92 -3.09 -3.62
CA LEU A 81 -11.21 -2.74 -4.21
C LEU A 81 -12.01 -1.75 -3.33
N ALA A 82 -11.94 -1.88 -2.00
CA ALA A 82 -12.57 -0.91 -1.09
C ALA A 82 -11.88 0.46 -1.17
N ILE A 83 -10.54 0.50 -1.17
CA ILE A 83 -9.75 1.72 -1.32
C ILE A 83 -10.07 2.42 -2.64
N HIS A 84 -10.15 1.70 -3.76
CA HIS A 84 -10.54 2.28 -5.05
C HIS A 84 -11.89 3.01 -4.96
N ARG A 85 -12.90 2.41 -4.34
CA ARG A 85 -14.22 3.05 -4.19
C ARG A 85 -14.14 4.33 -3.36
N SER A 86 -13.35 4.31 -2.28
CA SER A 86 -13.16 5.50 -1.45
C SER A 86 -12.40 6.60 -2.19
N LEU A 87 -11.34 6.25 -2.92
CA LEU A 87 -10.58 7.18 -3.77
C LEU A 87 -11.47 7.81 -4.85
N ILE A 88 -12.33 7.03 -5.51
CA ILE A 88 -13.29 7.58 -6.48
C ILE A 88 -14.29 8.52 -5.80
N SER A 89 -14.79 8.16 -4.62
CA SER A 89 -15.65 9.05 -3.84
C SER A 89 -14.95 10.36 -3.49
N ALA A 90 -13.68 10.32 -3.09
CA ALA A 90 -12.89 11.50 -2.77
C ALA A 90 -12.60 12.35 -4.01
N LEU A 91 -12.31 11.74 -5.16
CA LEU A 91 -12.15 12.43 -6.44
C LEU A 91 -13.45 13.13 -6.88
N LEU A 92 -14.59 12.49 -6.68
CA LEU A 92 -15.89 13.09 -6.96
C LEU A 92 -16.14 14.30 -6.07
N SER A 93 -15.91 14.18 -4.76
CA SER A 93 -16.01 15.30 -3.82
C SER A 93 -15.07 16.45 -4.20
N TYR A 94 -13.79 16.15 -4.47
CA TYR A 94 -12.82 17.13 -4.96
C TYR A 94 -13.33 17.82 -6.23
N SER A 95 -13.85 17.06 -7.18
CA SER A 95 -14.32 17.61 -8.45
C SER A 95 -15.49 18.58 -8.25
N ILE A 96 -16.40 18.33 -7.31
CA ILE A 96 -17.52 19.23 -7.01
C ILE A 96 -17.01 20.63 -6.61
N ASP A 97 -15.95 20.67 -5.80
CA ASP A 97 -15.37 21.92 -5.29
C ASP A 97 -14.41 22.60 -6.30
N HIS A 98 -13.99 21.88 -7.35
CA HIS A 98 -12.98 22.34 -8.33
C HIS A 98 -13.52 22.39 -9.77
N ASP A 99 -14.73 22.91 -9.99
CA ASP A 99 -15.37 23.06 -11.32
C ASP A 99 -15.51 21.73 -12.11
N GLY A 100 -15.67 20.61 -11.41
CA GLY A 100 -15.72 19.28 -11.99
C GLY A 100 -14.38 18.78 -12.52
N ARG A 101 -13.24 19.41 -12.20
CA ARG A 101 -11.91 19.01 -12.69
C ARG A 101 -11.31 17.89 -11.86
N PHE A 102 -10.49 17.07 -12.51
CA PHE A 102 -9.57 16.18 -11.80
C PHE A 102 -8.47 16.99 -11.11
N PRO A 103 -7.88 16.44 -10.03
CA PRO A 103 -6.74 17.07 -9.39
C PRO A 103 -5.55 17.17 -10.34
N PHE A 104 -4.78 18.26 -10.21
CA PHE A 104 -3.73 18.59 -11.16
C PHE A 104 -2.62 19.39 -10.48
N LEU A 105 -1.40 18.89 -10.63
CA LEU A 105 -0.18 19.46 -10.05
C LEU A 105 0.65 20.09 -11.17
N GLY A 106 0.37 21.33 -11.55
CA GLY A 106 1.11 22.03 -12.60
C GLY A 106 1.33 23.50 -12.29
N THR A 107 2.26 24.12 -13.03
CA THR A 107 2.59 25.54 -12.88
C THR A 107 1.75 26.38 -13.84
N PRO A 108 1.09 27.47 -13.38
CA PRO A 108 0.35 28.35 -14.27
C PRO A 108 1.23 28.89 -15.41
N GLY A 109 0.78 28.73 -16.66
CA GLY A 109 1.48 29.22 -17.85
C GLY A 109 2.56 28.30 -18.43
N ASP A 110 2.99 27.28 -17.68
CA ASP A 110 3.86 26.22 -18.18
C ASP A 110 3.40 24.86 -17.64
N PRO A 111 2.51 24.16 -18.36
CA PRO A 111 2.04 22.84 -17.93
C PRO A 111 3.15 21.81 -17.92
N MET A 112 4.28 22.08 -18.57
CA MET A 112 5.44 21.19 -18.66
C MET A 112 6.52 21.48 -17.64
N ALA A 113 6.35 22.51 -16.81
CA ALA A 113 7.19 22.74 -15.65
C ALA A 113 7.20 21.51 -14.73
N PRO A 114 8.25 21.34 -13.90
CA PRO A 114 8.29 20.26 -12.93
C PRO A 114 6.99 20.18 -12.12
N VAL A 115 6.49 18.96 -11.93
CA VAL A 115 5.30 18.72 -11.12
C VAL A 115 5.64 19.05 -9.67
N VAL A 116 4.99 20.06 -9.10
CA VAL A 116 5.25 20.56 -7.74
C VAL A 116 4.11 20.14 -6.83
N ALA A 117 4.42 19.36 -5.79
CA ALA A 117 3.49 18.99 -4.73
C ALA A 117 3.87 19.74 -3.44
N TRP A 118 2.95 20.53 -2.88
CA TRP A 118 3.18 21.31 -1.66
C TRP A 118 4.45 22.18 -1.69
N GLY A 119 4.75 22.78 -2.85
CA GLY A 119 5.95 23.60 -3.04
C GLY A 119 7.24 22.82 -3.27
N TYR A 120 7.19 21.49 -3.25
CA TYR A 120 8.33 20.62 -3.53
C TYR A 120 8.30 20.12 -4.99
N PRO A 121 9.29 20.48 -5.84
CA PRO A 121 9.36 20.01 -7.22
C PRO A 121 9.77 18.53 -7.29
N SER A 122 9.06 17.75 -8.08
CA SER A 122 9.44 16.37 -8.36
C SER A 122 10.38 16.27 -9.57
N GLU A 123 11.19 15.22 -9.60
CA GLU A 123 12.09 14.91 -10.73
C GLU A 123 11.42 14.00 -11.77
N TYR A 124 10.11 13.83 -11.68
CA TYR A 124 9.35 12.99 -12.59
C TYR A 124 9.06 13.67 -13.93
N SER A 125 8.77 12.86 -14.94
CA SER A 125 8.10 13.34 -16.15
C SER A 125 6.73 13.94 -15.78
N PHE A 126 6.20 14.83 -16.62
CA PHE A 126 4.88 15.45 -16.40
C PHE A 126 3.81 14.41 -16.04
N PHE A 127 3.57 13.44 -16.92
CA PHE A 127 2.54 12.42 -16.68
C PHE A 127 2.86 11.48 -15.51
N GLY A 128 4.15 11.18 -15.29
CA GLY A 128 4.59 10.37 -14.15
C GLY A 128 4.31 11.08 -12.83
N GLY A 129 4.74 12.33 -12.69
CA GLY A 129 4.55 13.13 -11.49
C GLY A 129 3.08 13.34 -11.17
N GLN A 130 2.27 13.71 -12.17
CA GLN A 130 0.83 13.84 -12.01
C GLN A 130 0.20 12.52 -11.51
N SER A 131 0.57 11.38 -12.10
CA SER A 131 0.01 10.07 -11.73
C SER A 131 0.49 9.55 -10.36
N PHE A 132 1.69 9.91 -9.92
CA PHE A 132 2.26 9.44 -8.65
C PHE A 132 1.90 10.32 -7.46
N LEU A 133 1.70 11.61 -7.69
CA LEU A 133 1.59 12.61 -6.61
C LEU A 133 0.17 13.14 -6.45
N TRP A 134 -0.77 12.82 -7.35
CA TRP A 134 -2.13 13.37 -7.31
C TRP A 134 -2.79 13.29 -5.93
N LEU A 135 -2.56 12.21 -5.17
CA LEU A 135 -3.20 12.04 -3.85
C LEU A 135 -2.75 13.12 -2.84
N CYS A 136 -1.59 13.75 -3.03
CA CYS A 136 -1.15 14.90 -2.25
C CYS A 136 -2.14 16.08 -2.33
N THR A 137 -2.95 16.18 -3.40
CA THR A 137 -3.95 17.24 -3.57
C THR A 137 -5.27 16.96 -2.86
N LEU A 138 -5.56 15.70 -2.51
CA LEU A 138 -6.79 15.34 -1.81
C LEU A 138 -6.58 15.26 -0.29
N VAL A 139 -5.35 14.99 0.14
CA VAL A 139 -5.05 14.78 1.56
C VAL A 139 -4.74 16.12 2.23
N PRO A 140 -5.23 16.38 3.46
CA PRO A 140 -6.15 15.53 4.23
C PRO A 140 -7.65 15.86 4.00
N GLU A 141 -7.95 16.87 3.19
CA GLU A 141 -9.28 17.49 3.11
C GLU A 141 -10.38 16.56 2.58
N TYR A 142 -10.08 15.77 1.55
CA TYR A 142 -11.02 14.88 0.87
C TYR A 142 -10.76 13.41 1.18
N PHE A 143 -9.58 13.08 1.72
CA PHE A 143 -9.14 11.71 1.90
C PHE A 143 -8.21 11.56 3.12
N ASP A 144 -8.57 10.67 4.04
CA ASP A 144 -7.75 10.39 5.23
C ASP A 144 -6.91 9.11 5.06
N LEU A 145 -5.61 9.31 4.93
CA LEU A 145 -4.64 8.23 4.78
C LEU A 145 -4.62 7.25 5.96
N ARG A 146 -4.91 7.71 7.19
CA ARG A 146 -4.79 6.90 8.41
C ARG A 146 -5.96 5.93 8.57
N ASN A 147 -7.16 6.38 8.23
CA ASN A 147 -8.37 5.57 8.39
C ASN A 147 -8.51 4.50 7.31
N GLU A 148 -7.97 4.74 6.13
CA GLU A 148 -8.23 3.87 4.98
C GLU A 148 -7.19 2.77 4.78
N GLN A 149 -6.18 2.71 5.65
CA GLN A 149 -5.03 1.81 5.45
C GLN A 149 -4.56 1.90 3.99
N VAL A 150 -4.52 3.09 3.38
CA VAL A 150 -3.86 3.22 2.09
C VAL A 150 -2.39 3.06 2.39
N ASP A 151 -1.75 2.06 1.79
CA ASP A 151 -0.31 1.98 1.79
C ASP A 151 0.21 3.16 0.95
N VAL A 152 0.34 4.30 1.62
CA VAL A 152 0.97 5.53 1.14
C VAL A 152 2.42 5.19 0.96
N ALA A 153 2.74 4.59 -0.19
CA ALA A 153 3.97 3.86 -0.43
C ALA A 153 4.53 3.28 0.87
N LEU A 154 4.13 2.03 1.19
CA LEU A 154 4.91 1.11 2.02
C LEU A 154 6.30 1.67 2.22
N ALA A 155 6.65 1.95 3.49
CA ALA A 155 8.02 2.13 3.93
C ALA A 155 8.90 1.30 3.01
N ASN A 156 9.51 2.01 2.07
CA ASN A 156 10.59 1.59 1.24
C ASN A 156 11.12 0.20 1.65
N PRO A 157 10.61 -0.91 1.07
CA PRO A 157 10.94 -2.24 1.57
C PRO A 157 12.44 -2.56 1.44
N PHE A 158 13.22 -1.67 0.83
CA PHE A 158 14.65 -1.79 0.55
C PHE A 158 15.52 -0.57 0.93
N GLY A 159 15.04 0.43 1.68
CA GLY A 159 15.87 1.59 2.05
C GLY A 159 16.31 2.53 0.89
N VAL A 160 15.77 2.39 -0.32
CA VAL A 160 16.00 3.25 -1.49
C VAL A 160 15.23 4.59 -1.38
N PRO A 161 15.87 5.77 -1.49
CA PRO A 161 15.18 7.06 -1.55
C PRO A 161 14.02 7.03 -2.54
N HIS A 162 12.88 7.69 -2.25
CA HIS A 162 11.77 7.80 -3.21
C HIS A 162 12.33 8.26 -4.55
N PRO A 163 12.27 7.45 -5.62
CA PRO A 163 12.74 7.87 -6.92
C PRO A 163 12.04 9.18 -7.28
N GLY A 164 12.80 10.21 -7.68
CA GLY A 164 12.25 11.51 -8.07
C GLY A 164 11.68 12.40 -6.97
N LEU A 165 11.87 12.08 -5.68
CA LEU A 165 11.53 12.95 -4.53
C LEU A 165 12.64 12.97 -3.46
N PRO A 166 13.90 13.35 -3.80
CA PRO A 166 15.00 13.32 -2.85
C PRO A 166 14.87 14.36 -1.73
N ASN A 167 14.68 13.91 -0.48
CA ASN A 167 14.47 14.77 0.69
C ASN A 167 13.12 15.53 0.69
N ALA A 168 12.10 14.99 0.02
CA ALA A 168 10.75 15.52 0.14
C ALA A 168 10.24 15.45 1.59
N PRO A 169 9.45 16.44 2.04
CA PRO A 169 8.85 16.40 3.37
C PRO A 169 7.80 15.27 3.47
N PRO A 170 7.45 14.79 4.67
CA PRO A 170 6.56 13.62 4.84
C PRO A 170 5.17 13.77 4.21
N GLU A 171 4.69 14.99 4.02
CA GLU A 171 3.42 15.32 3.38
C GLU A 171 3.45 15.13 1.85
N VAL A 172 4.65 15.07 1.26
CA VAL A 172 4.86 14.84 -0.17
C VAL A 172 5.31 13.40 -0.37
N PHE A 173 4.37 12.58 -0.85
CA PHE A 173 4.56 11.14 -0.96
C PHE A 173 4.05 10.62 -2.30
N GLN A 174 4.43 9.38 -2.62
CA GLN A 174 3.92 8.66 -3.78
C GLN A 174 2.79 7.74 -3.35
N THR A 175 1.71 7.75 -4.11
CA THR A 175 0.64 6.76 -3.92
C THR A 175 0.91 5.49 -4.73
N ALA A 176 0.50 4.35 -4.19
CA ALA A 176 0.45 3.10 -4.95
C ALA A 176 -0.73 3.06 -5.94
N PHE A 177 -1.75 3.88 -5.72
CA PHE A 177 -2.92 4.02 -6.59
C PHE A 177 -2.69 5.16 -7.57
N LEU A 178 -2.36 4.81 -8.81
CA LEU A 178 -2.10 5.75 -9.89
C LEU A 178 -3.41 6.29 -10.45
N LEU A 179 -3.47 7.59 -10.71
CA LEU A 179 -4.57 8.21 -11.45
C LEU A 179 -4.28 8.11 -12.97
N THR A 180 -5.31 7.86 -13.77
CA THR A 180 -5.18 7.77 -15.24
C THR A 180 -4.53 9.02 -15.81
N GLN A 181 -3.54 8.85 -16.69
CA GLN A 181 -2.87 9.97 -17.34
C GLN A 181 -3.82 10.77 -18.24
N THR A 182 -4.89 10.14 -18.73
CA THR A 182 -5.97 10.83 -19.46
C THR A 182 -6.68 11.92 -18.65
N ALA A 183 -6.54 11.92 -17.32
CA ALA A 183 -7.05 12.99 -16.47
C ALA A 183 -6.29 14.33 -16.65
N PHE A 184 -5.03 14.28 -17.11
CA PHE A 184 -4.12 15.42 -17.13
C PHE A 184 -3.90 16.03 -18.52
N ALA A 185 -4.59 15.54 -19.55
CA ALA A 185 -4.54 16.12 -20.89
C ALA A 185 -5.88 15.96 -21.62
N GLN A 186 -6.25 16.97 -22.42
CA GLN A 186 -7.51 17.00 -23.16
C GLN A 186 -7.63 15.81 -24.14
N PRO A 187 -8.85 15.35 -24.49
CA PRO A 187 -9.05 14.21 -25.40
C PRO A 187 -8.25 14.29 -26.72
N ARG A 188 -8.10 15.50 -27.27
CA ARG A 188 -7.29 15.75 -28.47
C ARG A 188 -5.81 15.37 -28.34
N PHE A 189 -5.21 15.51 -27.16
CA PHE A 189 -3.83 15.08 -26.92
C PHE A 189 -3.67 13.59 -27.19
N TRP A 190 -4.73 12.81 -26.93
CA TRP A 190 -4.71 11.36 -27.08
C TRP A 190 -5.05 10.90 -28.50
N SER A 191 -5.68 11.72 -29.33
CA SER A 191 -6.05 11.36 -30.70
C SER A 191 -4.84 11.13 -31.63
N PRO A 192 -4.62 9.93 -32.20
CA PRO A 192 -3.47 9.63 -33.06
C PRO A 192 -3.29 10.58 -34.26
N ALA A 193 -4.38 11.21 -34.69
CA ALA A 193 -4.40 12.13 -35.82
C ALA A 193 -3.89 13.55 -35.50
N GLN A 194 -3.67 13.88 -34.23
CA GLN A 194 -3.27 15.22 -33.80
C GLN A 194 -1.88 15.22 -33.16
N GLU A 195 -1.18 16.34 -33.31
CA GLU A 195 0.11 16.57 -32.67
C GLU A 195 -0.07 16.81 -31.16
N PRO A 196 0.73 16.14 -30.30
CA PRO A 196 0.59 16.24 -28.84
C PRO A 196 1.21 17.54 -28.30
N LEU A 197 0.52 18.66 -28.51
CA LEU A 197 0.98 19.98 -28.08
C LEU A 197 0.96 20.13 -26.54
N PRO A 198 1.97 20.78 -25.93
CA PRO A 198 2.02 21.04 -24.47
C PRO A 198 0.78 21.76 -23.92
N GLU A 199 0.17 22.64 -24.70
CA GLU A 199 -1.02 23.41 -24.31
C GLU A 199 -2.24 22.53 -24.00
N LEU A 200 -2.22 21.28 -24.46
CA LEU A 200 -3.29 20.32 -24.22
C LEU A 200 -3.15 19.60 -22.87
N CYS A 201 -2.00 19.69 -22.22
CA CYS A 201 -1.71 19.14 -20.89
C CYS A 201 -2.40 20.00 -19.79
N THR A 202 -3.71 19.86 -19.70
CA THR A 202 -4.57 20.59 -18.76
C THR A 202 -5.53 19.63 -18.06
N PRO A 203 -6.00 19.95 -16.84
CA PRO A 203 -6.96 19.11 -16.13
C PRO A 203 -8.24 18.93 -16.95
N THR A 204 -8.60 17.68 -17.17
CA THR A 204 -9.89 17.28 -17.72
C THR A 204 -10.97 17.29 -16.65
N ARG A 205 -12.23 17.11 -17.05
CA ARG A 205 -13.37 17.14 -16.14
C ARG A 205 -13.99 15.76 -15.98
N TRP A 206 -14.58 15.50 -14.82
CA TRP A 206 -15.28 14.26 -14.54
C TRP A 206 -16.40 13.97 -15.54
N LYS A 207 -17.09 15.02 -16.01
CA LYS A 207 -18.14 14.91 -17.04
C LYS A 207 -17.64 14.39 -18.41
N ASP A 208 -16.33 14.40 -18.64
CA ASP A 208 -15.74 13.90 -19.90
C ASP A 208 -15.68 12.36 -19.91
N VAL A 209 -15.94 11.71 -18.77
CA VAL A 209 -16.13 10.26 -18.66
C VAL A 209 -17.49 9.87 -19.26
N GLN A 210 -17.50 9.04 -20.30
CA GLN A 210 -18.73 8.61 -20.96
C GLN A 210 -19.51 7.57 -20.15
N PHE A 211 -20.84 7.68 -20.15
CA PHE A 211 -21.74 6.67 -19.57
C PHE A 211 -22.20 5.65 -20.63
N PRO A 212 -22.29 4.34 -20.31
CA PRO A 212 -21.84 3.70 -19.07
C PRO A 212 -20.31 3.71 -18.94
N ALA A 213 -19.80 3.97 -17.74
CA ALA A 213 -18.37 4.24 -17.53
C ALA A 213 -17.54 2.95 -17.59
N MET A 214 -16.98 2.70 -18.77
CA MET A 214 -15.98 1.64 -19.00
C MET A 214 -14.55 2.16 -18.93
N LYS A 215 -14.36 3.37 -18.40
CA LYS A 215 -13.06 4.03 -18.22
C LYS A 215 -12.52 3.71 -16.83
N GLY A 216 -11.29 3.20 -16.77
CA GLY A 216 -10.52 3.13 -15.53
C GLY A 216 -10.04 4.53 -15.15
N ILE A 217 -10.27 4.91 -13.91
CA ILE A 217 -9.83 6.18 -13.35
C ILE A 217 -8.59 5.97 -12.49
N THR A 218 -8.60 4.95 -11.62
CA THR A 218 -7.46 4.63 -10.76
C THR A 218 -6.98 3.22 -11.00
N LEU A 219 -5.67 3.00 -10.88
CA LEU A 219 -5.01 1.71 -11.05
C LEU A 219 -4.02 1.47 -9.92
N ASP A 220 -4.07 0.29 -9.31
CA ASP A 220 -3.15 -0.09 -8.24
C ASP A 220 -1.83 -0.69 -8.79
N ARG A 221 -0.70 -0.15 -8.32
CA ARG A 221 0.65 -0.61 -8.63
C ARG A 221 1.05 -1.88 -7.84
N HIS A 222 0.43 -2.17 -6.69
CA HIS A 222 0.80 -3.32 -5.86
C HIS A 222 0.60 -4.68 -6.55
N LEU A 223 -0.35 -4.79 -7.49
CA LEU A 223 -0.49 -6.03 -8.24
C LEU A 223 0.73 -6.31 -9.13
N VAL A 224 1.38 -5.30 -9.71
CA VAL A 224 2.54 -5.49 -10.59
C VAL A 224 3.75 -6.09 -9.84
N THR A 225 3.90 -5.82 -8.54
CA THR A 225 5.00 -6.38 -7.71
C THR A 225 4.61 -7.70 -7.02
N LEU A 226 3.32 -7.94 -6.75
CA LEU A 226 2.82 -9.21 -6.19
C LEU A 226 2.64 -10.32 -7.26
N MET A 227 2.73 -9.96 -8.54
CA MET A 227 2.44 -10.84 -9.67
C MET A 227 3.50 -11.89 -10.00
N GLU A 228 4.68 -11.80 -9.41
CA GLU A 228 5.65 -12.89 -9.48
C GLU A 228 5.29 -14.05 -8.53
N LEU A 229 4.25 -13.92 -7.69
CA LEU A 229 3.98 -14.85 -6.58
C LEU A 229 2.55 -15.45 -6.50
N SER A 230 1.65 -15.23 -7.49
CA SER A 230 0.26 -15.73 -7.44
C SER A 230 -0.35 -16.11 -8.80
N ASP A 231 -1.45 -16.88 -8.79
CA ASP A 231 -2.23 -17.35 -9.96
C ASP A 231 -2.90 -16.22 -10.79
N HIS A 232 -2.69 -14.95 -10.45
CA HIS A 232 -3.41 -13.80 -11.03
C HIS A 232 -2.66 -13.09 -12.15
N VAL A 233 -1.52 -13.63 -12.63
CA VAL A 233 -0.62 -13.03 -13.64
C VAL A 233 -1.39 -12.29 -14.75
N GLY A 234 -1.12 -10.99 -14.91
CA GLY A 234 -1.74 -10.16 -15.96
C GLY A 234 -3.06 -9.48 -15.59
N LEU A 235 -3.52 -9.57 -14.35
CA LEU A 235 -4.63 -8.78 -13.79
C LEU A 235 -4.17 -7.48 -13.09
N VAL A 236 -5.07 -6.51 -12.90
CA VAL A 236 -4.88 -5.27 -12.15
C VAL A 236 -6.17 -4.93 -11.43
N SER A 237 -6.09 -4.31 -10.26
CA SER A 237 -7.27 -3.71 -9.63
C SER A 237 -7.46 -2.28 -10.15
N VAL A 238 -8.72 -1.96 -10.47
CA VAL A 238 -9.09 -0.73 -11.17
C VAL A 238 -10.33 -0.13 -10.52
N GLY A 239 -10.26 1.16 -10.20
CA GLY A 239 -11.42 1.98 -9.86
C GLY A 239 -11.99 2.63 -11.13
N MET A 240 -13.28 2.42 -11.38
CA MET A 240 -13.98 2.81 -12.61
C MET A 240 -14.66 4.16 -12.46
N GLY A 241 -14.94 4.82 -13.59
CA GLY A 241 -15.63 6.12 -13.62
C GLY A 241 -17.09 6.11 -13.13
N ASP A 242 -17.71 4.94 -12.98
CA ASP A 242 -19.05 4.77 -12.40
C ASP A 242 -19.01 4.60 -10.87
N GLY A 243 -17.83 4.67 -10.24
CA GLY A 243 -17.63 4.44 -8.81
C GLY A 243 -17.47 2.96 -8.44
N SER A 244 -17.61 2.03 -9.38
CA SER A 244 -17.31 0.62 -9.13
C SER A 244 -15.79 0.38 -9.06
N ALA A 245 -15.41 -0.75 -8.47
CA ALA A 245 -14.03 -1.22 -8.50
C ALA A 245 -14.03 -2.71 -8.82
N SER A 246 -13.12 -3.13 -9.70
CA SER A 246 -13.01 -4.53 -10.14
C SER A 246 -11.58 -4.91 -10.47
N ILE A 247 -11.29 -6.20 -10.39
CA ILE A 247 -10.05 -6.78 -10.91
C ILE A 247 -10.27 -7.09 -12.40
N ARG A 248 -9.36 -6.62 -13.25
CA ARG A 248 -9.46 -6.68 -14.70
C ARG A 248 -8.13 -7.10 -15.32
N PRO A 249 -8.10 -7.67 -16.53
CA PRO A 249 -6.86 -7.87 -17.26
C PRO A 249 -6.15 -6.54 -17.52
N ALA A 250 -4.83 -6.50 -17.33
CA ALA A 250 -4.00 -5.37 -17.72
C ALA A 250 -3.92 -5.24 -19.26
N THR A 251 -3.91 -6.39 -19.94
CA THR A 251 -3.78 -6.51 -21.40
C THR A 251 -4.86 -7.46 -21.95
N PRO A 252 -6.14 -7.04 -21.98
CA PRO A 252 -7.21 -7.81 -22.63
C PRO A 252 -7.03 -7.85 -24.16
N PRO A 253 -7.63 -8.80 -24.89
CA PRO A 253 -7.49 -8.87 -26.35
C PRO A 253 -7.82 -7.56 -27.07
N GLY A 254 -6.93 -7.10 -27.95
CA GLY A 254 -7.10 -5.85 -28.72
C GLY A 254 -6.88 -4.58 -27.91
N TRP A 255 -6.14 -4.64 -26.80
CA TRP A 255 -5.78 -3.47 -26.01
C TRP A 255 -4.82 -2.54 -26.74
N GLU A 256 -3.94 -3.08 -27.59
CA GLU A 256 -2.94 -2.35 -28.37
C GLU A 256 -3.58 -1.29 -29.27
N ASP A 257 -4.72 -1.64 -29.88
CA ASP A 257 -5.47 -0.75 -30.77
C ASP A 257 -6.19 0.38 -30.03
N ARG A 258 -6.32 0.30 -28.70
CA ARG A 258 -7.00 1.29 -27.85
C ARG A 258 -6.04 2.30 -27.24
N VAL A 259 -4.74 1.99 -27.25
CA VAL A 259 -3.69 2.78 -26.62
C VAL A 259 -2.98 3.64 -27.65
N VAL A 260 -2.35 4.71 -27.16
CA VAL A 260 -1.55 5.63 -27.96
C VAL A 260 -0.25 6.00 -27.25
N ALA A 261 0.86 5.95 -27.98
CA ALA A 261 2.14 6.42 -27.48
C ALA A 261 2.21 7.95 -27.54
N ARG A 262 2.60 8.58 -26.43
CA ARG A 262 2.66 10.04 -26.29
C ARG A 262 3.95 10.49 -25.60
N PRO A 263 4.42 11.72 -25.90
CA PRO A 263 5.61 12.27 -25.27
C PRO A 263 5.36 12.61 -23.79
N TYR A 264 6.32 13.30 -23.16
CA TYR A 264 6.20 13.83 -21.79
C TYR A 264 6.06 12.74 -20.71
N GLY A 265 6.58 11.55 -21.02
CA GLY A 265 6.58 10.39 -20.13
C GLY A 265 5.20 9.79 -19.90
N ALA A 266 4.27 9.94 -20.86
CA ALA A 266 3.05 9.16 -20.88
C ALA A 266 3.37 7.67 -21.06
N TRP A 267 2.68 6.81 -20.31
CA TRP A 267 2.82 5.37 -20.41
C TRP A 267 1.80 4.83 -21.41
N PRO A 268 2.24 4.20 -22.50
CA PRO A 268 1.34 3.61 -23.50
C PRO A 268 0.77 2.29 -22.95
N THR A 269 -0.06 2.39 -21.93
CA THR A 269 -0.80 1.27 -21.34
C THR A 269 -2.30 1.58 -21.32
N LEU A 270 -3.11 0.52 -21.28
CA LEU A 270 -4.55 0.63 -21.07
C LEU A 270 -4.81 1.42 -19.79
N ILE A 271 -5.94 2.11 -19.70
CA ILE A 271 -6.30 3.04 -18.61
C ILE A 271 -5.48 4.33 -18.65
N MET A 272 -4.15 4.26 -18.82
CA MET A 272 -3.27 5.43 -18.76
C MET A 272 -3.36 6.31 -20.00
N ALA A 273 -3.16 5.75 -21.19
CA ALA A 273 -3.04 6.52 -22.43
C ALA A 273 -3.95 5.96 -23.53
N THR A 274 -5.26 6.08 -23.35
CA THR A 274 -6.24 5.64 -24.35
C THR A 274 -6.52 6.69 -25.41
N ARG A 275 -6.74 6.25 -26.65
CA ARG A 275 -6.94 7.12 -27.83
C ARG A 275 -8.02 8.19 -27.67
N ASP A 276 -9.10 7.85 -26.98
CA ASP A 276 -10.24 8.76 -26.76
C ASP A 276 -10.15 9.51 -25.41
N GLY A 277 -9.00 9.46 -24.73
CA GLY A 277 -8.83 10.06 -23.41
C GLY A 277 -9.79 9.47 -22.38
N LEU A 278 -10.38 10.31 -21.54
CA LEU A 278 -11.40 9.92 -20.55
C LEU A 278 -12.72 9.44 -21.17
N ALA A 279 -13.01 9.84 -22.41
CA ALA A 279 -14.20 9.39 -23.12
C ALA A 279 -14.05 7.95 -23.65
N GLY A 280 -12.83 7.41 -23.63
CA GLY A 280 -12.54 6.06 -24.09
C GLY A 280 -13.07 4.97 -23.18
N ARG A 281 -13.22 3.78 -23.77
CA ARG A 281 -13.59 2.56 -23.04
C ARG A 281 -12.36 1.67 -22.90
N ASP A 282 -11.93 1.46 -21.66
CA ASP A 282 -10.81 0.57 -21.36
C ASP A 282 -11.26 -0.90 -21.43
N TYR A 283 -12.48 -1.19 -20.95
CA TYR A 283 -13.04 -2.54 -20.83
C TYR A 283 -14.36 -2.74 -21.57
#